data_AF-A0A968RJR3-F1
#
_entry.id   AF-A0A968RJR3-F1
#
_cell.length_a   1.000
_cell.length_b   1.000
_cell.length_c   1.000
_cell.angle_alpha   90.00
_cell.angle_beta   90.00
_cell.angle_gamma   90.00
#
_symmetry.space_group_name_H-M   'P 1'
#
loop_
_entity.id
_entity.type
_entity.pdbx_description
1 polymer ?
#
loop_
_entity_poly.entity_id
_entity_poly.type
_entity_poly.pdbx_seq_one_letter_code
_entity_poly.pdbx_strand_id
1 'polypeptide(L)'
;MIVRNRWLTNLLGLLLCSCQFTTLEHQTATPYMEEQHRPQFHFTPPSGWMNDPNGMCYYDGEYHLFYQHYPDASVWGPMHWGHAVSKDMVNWEHLPIALYPDELGMIFSGSAVVDKNNTSGFKSGENDPIVAIYTYHDMTKEKAGDIDFQTQGIAYSNDKGRTWTKYTGNPVIKNPGVRDFRDPKVFWHEASQQWVMIIQEPIACNFINLRI
;
A
#
# COMPACT_ATOMS: atom_id res chain seq x y z
N MET A 1 20.94 77.13 -25.26
CA MET A 1 20.54 77.16 -26.69
C MET A 1 21.05 75.86 -27.31
N ILE A 2 20.21 74.85 -27.57
CA ILE A 2 19.45 74.69 -28.84
C ILE A 2 20.45 74.72 -30.03
N VAL A 3 20.65 73.73 -30.92
CA VAL A 3 19.93 72.50 -31.29
C VAL A 3 20.74 71.74 -32.38
N ARG A 4 20.63 70.38 -32.44
CA ARG A 4 20.66 69.43 -33.60
C ARG A 4 21.86 69.41 -34.59
N ASN A 5 22.20 68.34 -35.33
CA ASN A 5 21.73 66.95 -35.52
C ASN A 5 22.78 66.16 -36.35
N ARG A 6 22.55 64.85 -36.50
CA ARG A 6 23.16 63.81 -37.37
C ARG A 6 24.23 63.02 -36.59
N TRP A 7 24.13 61.70 -36.44
CA TRP A 7 23.90 60.70 -37.49
C TRP A 7 23.08 59.48 -37.01
N LEU A 8 22.46 58.82 -37.99
CA LEU A 8 21.74 57.56 -37.90
C LEU A 8 22.63 56.41 -37.41
N THR A 9 22.10 55.58 -36.51
CA THR A 9 22.25 54.13 -36.56
C THR A 9 20.97 53.48 -36.02
N ASN A 10 20.21 52.84 -36.92
CA ASN A 10 19.11 51.95 -36.57
C ASN A 10 19.71 50.66 -36.01
N LEU A 11 19.48 50.36 -34.73
CA LEU A 11 19.69 49.01 -34.20
C LEU A 11 18.35 48.28 -34.18
N LEU A 12 18.14 47.43 -35.17
CA LEU A 12 17.00 46.52 -35.24
C LEU A 12 17.27 45.35 -34.27
N GLY A 13 16.78 45.45 -33.04
CA GLY A 13 16.81 44.33 -32.09
C GLY A 13 15.68 43.36 -32.36
N LEU A 14 15.94 42.28 -33.10
CA LEU A 14 15.02 41.14 -33.17
C LEU A 14 15.02 40.42 -31.81
N LEU A 15 13.95 40.60 -31.03
CA LEU A 15 13.63 39.66 -29.94
C LEU A 15 13.09 38.37 -30.57
N LEU A 16 13.97 37.39 -30.75
CA LEU A 16 13.55 36.01 -31.01
C LEU A 16 13.06 35.42 -29.69
N CYS A 17 11.75 35.48 -29.47
CA CYS A 17 11.09 34.67 -28.45
C CYS A 17 11.16 33.21 -28.93
N SER A 18 12.15 32.46 -28.46
CA SER A 18 12.20 31.02 -28.68
C SER A 18 11.12 30.38 -27.81
N CYS A 19 9.98 30.03 -28.43
CA CYS A 19 9.10 29.02 -27.87
C CYS A 19 9.90 27.73 -27.75
N GLN A 20 10.41 27.44 -26.55
CA GLN A 20 10.90 26.11 -26.21
C GLN A 20 9.67 25.21 -26.16
N PHE A 21 9.41 24.51 -27.26
CA PHE A 21 8.56 23.34 -27.22
C PHE A 21 9.26 22.32 -26.32
N THR A 22 8.80 22.21 -25.08
CA THR A 22 9.10 21.03 -24.26
C THR A 22 8.48 19.85 -24.99
N THR A 23 9.32 19.09 -25.68
CA THR A 23 8.95 17.74 -26.12
C THR A 23 8.57 16.98 -24.86
N LEU A 24 7.28 16.64 -24.72
CA LEU A 24 6.87 15.64 -23.75
C LEU A 24 7.64 14.37 -24.13
N GLU A 25 8.54 13.92 -23.27
CA GLU A 25 9.14 12.60 -23.43
C GLU A 25 7.99 11.61 -23.46
N HIS A 26 7.78 10.99 -24.62
CA HIS A 26 6.90 9.85 -24.73
C HIS A 26 7.59 8.72 -23.99
N GLN A 27 7.21 8.54 -22.72
CA GLN A 27 7.68 7.44 -21.90
C GLN A 27 7.27 6.16 -22.64
N THR A 28 8.24 5.51 -23.28
CA THR A 28 8.01 4.27 -24.02
C THR A 28 7.42 3.27 -23.05
N ALA A 29 6.21 2.80 -23.35
CA ALA A 29 5.55 1.77 -22.60
C ALA A 29 6.52 0.58 -22.42
N THR A 30 6.68 0.11 -21.19
CA THR A 30 7.51 -1.07 -20.93
C THR A 30 6.89 -2.28 -21.67
N PRO A 31 7.67 -3.28 -22.12
CA PRO A 31 7.14 -4.45 -22.83
C PRO A 31 5.98 -5.15 -22.10
N TYR A 32 5.97 -5.04 -20.78
CA TYR A 32 4.88 -5.42 -19.87
C TYR A 32 3.51 -4.85 -20.29
N MET A 33 3.45 -3.56 -20.63
CA MET A 33 2.22 -2.87 -21.01
C MET A 33 1.72 -3.26 -22.41
N GLU A 34 2.51 -3.99 -23.21
CA GLU A 34 2.12 -4.40 -24.56
C GLU A 34 1.48 -5.81 -24.62
N GLU A 35 1.36 -6.50 -23.48
CA GLU A 35 0.69 -7.81 -23.42
C GLU A 35 -0.80 -7.69 -23.80
N GLN A 36 -1.26 -8.56 -24.71
CA GLN A 36 -2.61 -8.52 -25.31
C GLN A 36 -3.76 -8.37 -24.31
N HIS A 37 -3.63 -8.97 -23.12
CA HIS A 37 -4.68 -9.00 -22.11
C HIS A 37 -4.38 -8.13 -20.89
N ARG A 38 -3.26 -7.39 -20.89
CA ARG A 38 -2.90 -6.55 -19.75
C ARG A 38 -3.73 -5.26 -19.77
N PRO A 39 -4.54 -5.00 -18.72
CA PRO A 39 -5.28 -3.75 -18.63
C PRO A 39 -4.33 -2.55 -18.57
N GLN A 40 -4.66 -1.50 -19.32
CA GLN A 40 -3.81 -0.29 -19.40
C GLN A 40 -4.14 0.75 -18.30
N PHE A 41 -5.27 0.60 -17.62
CA PHE A 41 -5.76 1.55 -16.61
C PHE A 41 -6.34 0.87 -15.36
N HIS A 42 -6.17 -0.45 -15.24
CA HIS A 42 -6.43 -1.18 -14.00
C HIS A 42 -5.11 -1.74 -13.48
N PHE A 43 -4.94 -1.73 -12.16
CA PHE A 43 -3.76 -2.29 -11.54
C PHE A 43 -3.60 -3.78 -11.83
N THR A 44 -2.39 -4.19 -12.17
CA THR A 44 -1.93 -5.59 -12.20
C THR A 44 -0.49 -5.66 -11.69
N PRO A 45 -0.04 -6.73 -11.01
CA PRO A 45 1.35 -6.87 -10.63
C PRO A 45 2.20 -7.17 -11.88
N PRO A 46 3.51 -6.85 -11.82
CA PRO A 46 4.45 -7.13 -12.91
C PRO A 46 4.41 -8.59 -13.39
N SER A 47 4.20 -9.52 -12.45
CA SER A 47 4.12 -10.96 -12.69
C SER A 47 3.38 -11.64 -11.53
N GLY A 48 3.18 -12.96 -11.62
CA GLY A 48 2.64 -13.78 -10.53
C GLY A 48 1.12 -13.71 -10.38
N TRP A 49 0.64 -14.16 -9.22
CA TRP A 49 -0.77 -14.18 -8.85
C TRP A 49 -1.12 -13.02 -7.93
N MET A 50 -2.27 -12.40 -8.13
CA MET A 50 -2.89 -11.51 -7.14
C MET A 50 -4.36 -11.82 -6.93
N ASN A 51 -4.86 -11.50 -5.74
CA ASN A 51 -6.30 -11.45 -5.47
C ASN A 51 -6.68 -10.17 -4.71
N ASP A 52 -7.12 -10.29 -3.46
CA ASP A 52 -7.79 -9.23 -2.73
C ASP A 52 -6.89 -7.98 -2.59
N PRO A 53 -7.46 -6.77 -2.75
CA PRO A 53 -6.77 -5.56 -2.30
C PRO A 53 -6.69 -5.55 -0.77
N ASN A 54 -5.56 -5.11 -0.24
CA ASN A 54 -5.30 -5.03 1.18
C ASN A 54 -4.75 -3.65 1.54
N GLY A 55 -4.76 -3.34 2.83
CA GLY A 55 -3.97 -2.22 3.36
C GLY A 55 -4.27 -0.84 2.76
N MET A 56 -5.38 -0.66 2.03
CA MET A 56 -5.59 0.58 1.26
C MET A 56 -5.72 1.77 2.20
N CYS A 57 -4.80 2.72 2.07
CA CYS A 57 -4.78 3.95 2.84
C CYS A 57 -4.21 5.10 2.01
N TYR A 58 -4.52 6.33 2.40
CA TYR A 58 -3.92 7.53 1.82
C TYR A 58 -3.02 8.17 2.88
N TYR A 59 -1.77 8.43 2.53
CA TYR A 59 -0.80 9.04 3.43
C TYR A 59 0.18 9.90 2.65
N ASP A 60 0.41 11.13 3.14
CA ASP A 60 1.39 12.08 2.62
C ASP A 60 1.41 12.26 1.08
N GLY A 61 0.22 12.39 0.48
CA GLY A 61 0.11 12.60 -0.97
C GLY A 61 -0.01 11.33 -1.81
N GLU A 62 0.07 10.14 -1.20
CA GLU A 62 0.06 8.86 -1.90
C GLU A 62 -1.10 7.96 -1.44
N TYR A 63 -1.81 7.38 -2.40
CA TYR A 63 -2.65 6.21 -2.21
C TYR A 63 -1.78 4.98 -2.20
N HIS A 64 -1.87 4.19 -1.14
CA HIS A 64 -1.23 2.89 -1.03
C HIS A 64 -2.23 1.80 -1.44
N LEU A 65 -1.78 0.90 -2.31
CA LEU A 65 -2.46 -0.35 -2.64
C LEU A 65 -1.56 -1.50 -2.24
N PHE A 66 -1.96 -2.24 -1.22
CA PHE A 66 -1.43 -3.57 -0.97
C PHE A 66 -2.35 -4.60 -1.59
N TYR A 67 -1.86 -5.81 -1.81
CA TYR A 67 -2.66 -6.87 -2.39
C TYR A 67 -2.09 -8.23 -2.04
N GLN A 68 -2.96 -9.22 -1.89
CA GLN A 68 -2.56 -10.61 -1.77
C GLN A 68 -1.74 -11.00 -3.00
N HIS A 69 -0.55 -11.55 -2.80
CA HIS A 69 0.39 -11.79 -3.88
C HIS A 69 1.15 -13.12 -3.71
N TYR A 70 1.27 -13.88 -4.80
CA TYR A 70 2.28 -14.93 -4.93
C TYR A 70 3.20 -14.60 -6.11
N PRO A 71 4.48 -14.25 -5.85
CA PRO A 71 5.38 -13.75 -6.90
C PRO A 71 5.88 -14.84 -7.85
N ASP A 72 5.95 -16.10 -7.40
CA ASP A 72 6.68 -17.15 -8.13
C ASP A 72 5.85 -17.86 -9.20
N ALA A 73 4.51 -17.75 -9.16
CA ALA A 73 3.63 -18.38 -10.16
C ALA A 73 2.29 -17.65 -10.32
N SER A 74 1.62 -17.88 -11.45
CA SER A 74 0.28 -17.37 -11.76
C SER A 74 -0.85 -18.27 -11.22
N VAL A 75 -0.62 -18.92 -10.06
CA VAL A 75 -1.60 -19.72 -9.34
C VAL A 75 -1.59 -19.31 -7.86
N TRP A 76 -2.57 -19.77 -7.09
CA TRP A 76 -2.55 -19.52 -5.64
C TRP A 76 -1.38 -20.27 -4.97
N GLY A 77 -0.70 -19.64 -4.01
CA GLY A 77 0.48 -20.17 -3.33
C GLY A 77 0.76 -19.48 -1.99
N PRO A 78 2.00 -19.54 -1.47
CA PRO A 78 2.42 -18.76 -0.30
C PRO A 78 2.11 -17.27 -0.46
N MET A 79 1.13 -16.80 0.31
CA MET A 79 0.64 -15.43 0.20
C MET A 79 1.55 -14.43 0.91
N HIS A 80 1.81 -13.35 0.19
CA HIS A 80 2.51 -12.14 0.59
C HIS A 80 1.55 -10.95 0.48
N TRP A 81 1.95 -9.79 1.00
CA TRP A 81 1.39 -8.51 0.56
C TRP A 81 2.33 -7.84 -0.44
N GLY A 82 1.92 -7.81 -1.71
CA GLY A 82 2.51 -6.90 -2.69
C GLY A 82 2.16 -5.44 -2.36
N HIS A 83 2.87 -4.49 -2.96
CA HIS A 83 2.68 -3.07 -2.66
C HIS A 83 2.90 -2.19 -3.90
N ALA A 84 2.01 -1.24 -4.10
CA ALA A 84 2.17 -0.14 -5.04
C ALA A 84 1.64 1.17 -4.43
N VAL A 85 2.12 2.29 -4.95
CA VAL A 85 1.62 3.63 -4.60
C VAL A 85 1.19 4.41 -5.83
N SER A 86 0.25 5.34 -5.65
CA SER A 86 -0.23 6.22 -6.71
C SER A 86 -0.61 7.58 -6.15
N LYS A 87 -0.45 8.65 -6.94
CA LYS A 87 -0.95 9.98 -6.59
C LYS A 87 -2.36 10.26 -7.12
N ASP A 88 -2.85 9.44 -8.05
CA ASP A 88 -4.10 9.67 -8.79
C ASP A 88 -4.99 8.41 -8.93
N MET A 89 -4.61 7.30 -8.31
CA MET A 89 -5.27 5.98 -8.36
C MET A 89 -5.29 5.32 -9.76
N VAL A 90 -4.57 5.87 -10.74
CA VAL A 90 -4.49 5.36 -12.11
C VAL A 90 -3.06 4.97 -12.46
N ASN A 91 -2.10 5.86 -12.20
CA ASN A 91 -0.68 5.65 -12.44
C ASN A 91 -0.04 5.07 -11.18
N TRP A 92 0.35 3.79 -11.23
CA TRP A 92 0.88 3.06 -10.09
C TRP A 92 2.39 2.84 -10.21
N GLU A 93 3.11 3.17 -9.14
CA GLU A 93 4.51 2.81 -8.95
C GLU A 93 4.57 1.53 -8.11
N HIS A 94 5.17 0.48 -8.67
CA HIS A 94 5.38 -0.78 -7.96
C HIS A 94 6.51 -0.64 -6.94
N LEU A 95 6.26 -1.06 -5.72
CA LEU A 95 7.23 -1.11 -4.64
C LEU A 95 7.62 -2.57 -4.34
N PRO A 96 8.71 -2.81 -3.57
CA PRO A 96 9.01 -4.14 -3.07
C PRO A 96 7.84 -4.73 -2.30
N ILE A 97 7.77 -6.07 -2.25
CA ILE A 97 6.81 -6.79 -1.40
C ILE A 97 6.91 -6.28 0.04
N ALA A 98 5.77 -5.92 0.61
CA ALA A 98 5.67 -5.32 1.94
C ALA A 98 5.80 -6.37 3.06
N LEU A 99 5.03 -7.46 2.96
CA LEU A 99 4.99 -8.51 3.97
C LEU A 99 5.20 -9.88 3.34
N TYR A 100 6.22 -10.59 3.82
CA TYR A 100 6.53 -11.98 3.44
C TYR A 100 5.90 -12.95 4.44
N PRO A 101 5.57 -14.20 4.06
CA PRO A 101 5.22 -15.24 5.02
C PRO A 101 6.38 -15.52 6.00
N ASP A 102 6.07 -16.04 7.18
CA ASP A 102 7.08 -16.43 8.19
C ASP A 102 6.67 -17.72 8.92
N GLU A 103 7.29 -18.00 10.07
CA GLU A 103 7.02 -19.16 10.91
C GLU A 103 5.59 -19.24 11.48
N LEU A 104 4.86 -18.12 11.53
CA LEU A 104 3.44 -18.09 11.91
C LEU A 104 2.50 -18.36 10.71
N GLY A 105 3.04 -18.38 9.49
CA GLY A 105 2.33 -18.80 8.29
C GLY A 105 2.27 -17.76 7.18
N MET A 106 1.31 -17.95 6.28
CA MET A 106 1.06 -17.06 5.14
C MET A 106 0.43 -15.75 5.60
N ILE A 107 0.67 -14.67 4.84
CA ILE A 107 0.07 -13.37 5.10
C ILE A 107 -1.20 -13.26 4.27
N PHE A 108 -2.34 -13.37 4.94
CA PHE A 108 -3.68 -13.22 4.36
C PHE A 108 -4.17 -11.77 4.45
N SER A 109 -5.35 -11.54 3.87
CA SER A 109 -5.93 -10.22 3.71
C SER A 109 -6.08 -9.46 5.02
N GLY A 110 -6.24 -8.14 4.89
CA GLY A 110 -6.37 -7.23 6.01
C GLY A 110 -6.35 -5.77 5.58
N SER A 111 -6.10 -4.89 6.53
CA SER A 111 -6.18 -3.44 6.36
C SER A 111 -4.96 -2.73 6.93
N ALA A 112 -4.84 -1.45 6.65
CA ALA A 112 -3.80 -0.60 7.22
C ALA A 112 -4.40 0.73 7.64
N VAL A 113 -3.79 1.33 8.67
CA VAL A 113 -4.20 2.62 9.25
C VAL A 113 -2.98 3.50 9.46
N VAL A 114 -3.16 4.81 9.40
CA VAL A 114 -2.14 5.78 9.78
C VAL A 114 -2.37 6.15 11.25
N ASP A 115 -1.46 5.77 12.13
CA ASP A 115 -1.55 6.02 13.58
C ASP A 115 -0.97 7.40 13.93
N LYS A 116 -1.72 8.45 13.59
CA LYS A 116 -1.31 9.86 13.74
C LYS A 116 -0.98 10.28 15.17
N ASN A 117 -1.62 9.62 16.14
CA ASN A 117 -1.45 9.95 17.55
C ASN A 117 -0.41 9.07 18.24
N ASN A 118 0.29 8.21 17.48
CA ASN A 118 1.22 7.22 18.00
C ASN A 118 0.64 6.43 19.18
N THR A 119 -0.63 6.04 19.07
CA THR A 119 -1.32 5.26 20.11
C THR A 119 -0.65 3.90 20.33
N SER A 120 -0.04 3.38 19.26
CA SER A 120 0.75 2.14 19.25
C SER A 120 2.12 2.22 19.90
N GLY A 121 2.68 3.42 20.04
CA GLY A 121 4.05 3.60 20.47
C GLY A 121 5.10 3.16 19.44
N PHE A 122 4.72 2.79 18.22
CA PHE A 122 5.65 2.34 17.17
C PHE A 122 6.38 3.47 16.44
N LYS A 123 5.97 4.73 16.63
CA LYS A 123 6.57 5.87 15.92
C LYS A 123 8.06 5.97 16.23
N SER A 124 8.86 5.95 15.18
CA SER A 124 10.27 6.32 15.20
C SER A 124 10.54 7.35 14.09
N GLY A 125 11.08 8.50 14.48
CA GLY A 125 11.29 9.62 13.56
C GLY A 125 10.05 10.50 13.34
N GLU A 126 9.99 11.15 12.19
CA GLU A 126 9.05 12.26 11.94
C GLU A 126 7.69 11.78 11.40
N ASN A 127 7.69 10.72 10.60
CA ASN A 127 6.48 10.21 9.95
C ASN A 127 5.55 9.52 10.96
N ASP A 128 4.25 9.68 10.77
CA ASP A 128 3.28 8.84 11.46
C ASP A 128 3.39 7.39 10.97
N PRO A 129 3.37 6.41 11.88
CA PRO A 129 3.49 5.02 11.50
C PRO A 129 2.25 4.58 10.71
N ILE A 130 2.49 3.86 9.62
CA ILE A 130 1.44 3.07 8.97
C ILE A 130 1.45 1.70 9.65
N VAL A 131 0.33 1.30 10.22
CA VAL A 131 0.16 -0.01 10.87
C VAL A 131 -0.70 -0.89 9.98
N ALA A 132 -0.16 -2.01 9.53
CA ALA A 132 -0.88 -3.07 8.84
C ALA A 132 -1.41 -4.07 9.86
N ILE A 133 -2.64 -4.50 9.67
CA ILE A 133 -3.32 -5.50 10.46
C ILE A 133 -3.82 -6.57 9.49
N TYR A 134 -3.37 -7.81 9.68
CA TYR A 134 -3.53 -8.87 8.70
C TYR A 134 -3.79 -10.21 9.39
N THR A 135 -4.28 -11.17 8.62
CA THR A 135 -4.43 -12.54 9.08
C THR A 135 -3.16 -13.34 8.82
N TYR A 136 -2.66 -14.05 9.83
CA TYR A 136 -1.77 -15.19 9.65
C TYR A 136 -2.58 -16.43 9.34
N HIS A 137 -2.17 -17.19 8.33
CA HIS A 137 -2.77 -18.48 7.99
C HIS A 137 -1.73 -19.61 8.09
N ASP A 138 -1.93 -20.50 9.07
CA ASP A 138 -1.08 -21.68 9.27
C ASP A 138 -1.58 -22.87 8.44
N MET A 139 -0.96 -23.07 7.29
CA MET A 139 -1.28 -24.19 6.39
C MET A 139 -1.01 -25.57 7.01
N THR A 140 -0.10 -25.68 7.98
CA THR A 140 0.22 -26.96 8.62
C THR A 140 -0.95 -27.39 9.49
N LYS A 141 -1.45 -26.48 10.32
CA LYS A 141 -2.66 -26.68 11.12
C LYS A 141 -3.89 -26.94 10.26
N GLU A 142 -4.09 -26.15 9.21
CA GLU A 142 -5.23 -26.35 8.30
C GLU A 142 -5.22 -27.78 7.72
N LYS A 143 -4.07 -28.25 7.24
CA LYS A 143 -3.91 -29.61 6.68
C LYS A 143 -4.09 -30.71 7.71
N ALA A 144 -3.78 -30.44 8.98
CA ALA A 144 -4.03 -31.37 10.08
C ALA A 144 -5.52 -31.47 10.45
N GLY A 145 -6.37 -30.57 9.91
CA GLY A 145 -7.80 -30.52 10.20
C GLY A 145 -8.15 -29.68 11.43
N ASP A 146 -7.19 -28.90 11.95
CA ASP A 146 -7.46 -27.96 13.03
C ASP A 146 -8.42 -26.87 12.56
N ILE A 147 -8.99 -26.14 13.51
CA ILE A 147 -9.92 -25.04 13.24
C ILE A 147 -9.37 -23.67 13.66
N ASP A 148 -8.22 -23.63 14.33
CA ASP A 148 -7.68 -22.41 14.93
C ASP A 148 -6.47 -21.84 14.14
N PHE A 149 -6.38 -22.19 12.85
CA PHE A 149 -5.23 -21.89 11.97
C PHE A 149 -5.19 -20.45 11.44
N GLN A 150 -6.19 -19.62 11.75
CA GLN A 150 -6.22 -18.19 11.38
C GLN A 150 -6.10 -17.31 12.62
N THR A 151 -5.09 -16.45 12.69
CA THR A 151 -4.86 -15.50 13.80
C THR A 151 -4.56 -14.10 13.26
N GLN A 152 -4.62 -13.05 14.08
CA GLN A 152 -4.40 -11.68 13.60
C GLN A 152 -3.04 -11.16 14.05
N GLY A 153 -2.23 -10.71 13.09
CA GLY A 153 -0.94 -10.08 13.30
C GLY A 153 -0.97 -8.60 12.92
N ILE A 154 0.06 -7.88 13.39
CA ILE A 154 0.32 -6.50 12.98
C ILE A 154 1.78 -6.30 12.55
N ALA A 155 1.97 -5.35 11.65
CA ALA A 155 3.27 -4.84 11.26
C ALA A 155 3.19 -3.32 11.13
N TYR A 156 4.33 -2.63 11.22
CA TYR A 156 4.37 -1.18 11.13
C TYR A 156 5.51 -0.68 10.24
N SER A 157 5.30 0.49 9.65
CA SER A 157 6.26 1.20 8.84
C SER A 157 6.40 2.65 9.32
N ASN A 158 7.63 3.12 9.47
CA ASN A 158 7.97 4.50 9.86
C ASN A 158 8.56 5.32 8.70
N ASP A 159 8.59 4.76 7.50
CA ASP A 159 9.20 5.35 6.30
C ASP A 159 8.19 5.50 5.17
N LYS A 160 6.93 5.81 5.50
CA LYS A 160 5.82 5.97 4.55
C LYS A 160 5.53 4.67 3.79
N GLY A 161 5.51 3.54 4.48
CA GLY A 161 5.15 2.25 3.91
C GLY A 161 6.24 1.60 3.05
N ARG A 162 7.48 2.11 3.05
CA ARG A 162 8.55 1.60 2.17
C ARG A 162 9.22 0.34 2.74
N THR A 163 9.34 0.25 4.05
CA THR A 163 9.80 -0.95 4.75
C THR A 163 8.89 -1.25 5.96
N TRP A 164 8.85 -2.53 6.33
CA TRP A 164 7.90 -3.04 7.33
C TRP A 164 8.61 -3.86 8.40
N THR A 165 8.25 -3.59 9.66
CA THR A 165 8.64 -4.38 10.81
C THR A 165 7.42 -5.12 11.35
N LYS A 166 7.47 -6.45 11.40
CA LYS A 166 6.44 -7.25 12.07
C LYS A 166 6.57 -7.12 13.58
N TYR A 167 5.45 -6.98 14.28
CA TYR A 167 5.46 -6.89 15.74
C TYR A 167 5.89 -8.22 16.36
N THR A 168 6.88 -8.18 17.25
CA THR A 168 7.46 -9.37 17.89
C THR A 168 6.48 -10.11 18.80
N GLY A 169 5.41 -9.43 19.25
CA GLY A 169 4.35 -10.04 20.04
C GLY A 169 3.22 -10.67 19.22
N ASN A 170 3.39 -10.83 17.91
CA ASN A 170 2.40 -11.50 17.07
C ASN A 170 2.20 -12.99 17.45
N PRO A 171 0.98 -13.54 17.26
CA PRO A 171 -0.24 -12.83 16.85
C PRO A 171 -0.84 -12.00 18.01
N VAL A 172 -1.38 -10.83 17.70
CA VAL A 172 -2.02 -9.93 18.68
C VAL A 172 -3.45 -10.36 19.04
N ILE A 173 -4.13 -11.06 18.14
CA ILE A 173 -5.41 -11.72 18.43
C ILE A 173 -5.31 -13.19 18.05
N LYS A 174 -5.48 -14.06 19.06
CA LYS A 174 -5.56 -15.51 18.86
C LYS A 174 -6.92 -15.89 18.29
N ASN A 175 -6.98 -17.01 17.58
CA ASN A 175 -8.22 -17.58 17.10
C ASN A 175 -9.12 -17.99 18.31
N PRO A 176 -10.42 -17.66 18.33
CA PRO A 176 -11.31 -17.99 19.43
C PRO A 176 -11.87 -19.44 19.37
N GLY A 177 -11.35 -20.30 18.48
CA GLY A 177 -11.83 -21.66 18.26
C GLY A 177 -12.81 -21.77 17.09
N VAL A 178 -12.66 -20.95 16.05
CA VAL A 178 -13.53 -20.92 14.86
C VAL A 178 -12.70 -21.02 13.58
N ARG A 179 -13.22 -21.80 12.62
CA ARG A 179 -12.50 -22.14 11.38
C ARG A 179 -12.14 -20.92 10.52
N ASP A 180 -13.10 -20.02 10.32
CA ASP A 180 -12.93 -18.80 9.55
C ASP A 180 -12.78 -17.62 10.52
N PHE A 181 -11.59 -17.06 10.64
CA PHE A 181 -11.29 -15.93 11.52
C PHE A 181 -10.26 -15.01 10.86
N ARG A 182 -10.72 -14.13 9.97
CA ARG A 182 -9.82 -13.43 9.05
C ARG A 182 -10.34 -12.10 8.52
N ASP A 183 -9.49 -11.47 7.71
CA ASP A 183 -9.76 -10.27 6.92
C ASP A 183 -10.09 -9.04 7.78
N PRO A 184 -9.22 -8.69 8.76
CA PRO A 184 -9.49 -7.61 9.69
C PRO A 184 -9.55 -6.25 9.00
N LYS A 185 -10.69 -5.56 9.11
CA LYS A 185 -10.83 -4.15 8.79
C LYS A 185 -10.76 -3.31 10.05
N VAL A 186 -9.66 -2.56 10.20
CA VAL A 186 -9.44 -1.64 11.31
C VAL A 186 -9.62 -0.20 10.87
N PHE A 187 -10.21 0.62 11.73
CA PHE A 187 -10.33 2.06 11.56
C PHE A 187 -10.40 2.76 12.92
N TRP A 188 -10.02 4.05 12.95
CA TRP A 188 -10.22 4.89 14.12
C TRP A 188 -11.67 5.36 14.18
N HIS A 189 -12.35 5.12 15.30
CA HIS A 189 -13.72 5.57 15.51
C HIS A 189 -13.74 6.79 16.43
N GLU A 190 -13.92 7.97 15.83
CA GLU A 190 -13.83 9.26 16.54
C GLU A 190 -14.81 9.37 17.72
N ALA A 191 -16.04 8.88 17.59
CA ALA A 191 -17.03 9.06 18.66
C ALA A 191 -16.68 8.28 19.94
N SER A 192 -16.02 7.11 19.83
CA SER A 192 -15.59 6.32 20.99
C SER A 192 -14.11 6.49 21.34
N GLN A 193 -13.34 7.23 20.52
CA GLN A 193 -11.90 7.42 20.67
C GLN A 193 -11.15 6.09 20.78
N GLN A 194 -11.48 5.14 19.91
CA GLN A 194 -10.92 3.78 19.92
C GLN A 194 -10.65 3.27 18.51
N TRP A 195 -9.66 2.39 18.40
CA TRP A 195 -9.51 1.54 17.23
C TRP A 195 -10.57 0.45 17.25
N VAL A 196 -11.33 0.39 16.16
CA VAL A 196 -12.38 -0.61 15.95
C VAL A 196 -11.93 -1.55 14.86
N MET A 197 -11.92 -2.85 15.16
CA MET A 197 -11.74 -3.91 14.18
C MET A 197 -13.09 -4.55 13.87
N ILE A 198 -13.36 -4.75 12.58
CA ILE A 198 -14.38 -5.66 12.04
C ILE A 198 -13.64 -6.87 11.49
N ILE A 199 -14.08 -8.08 11.82
CA ILE A 199 -13.45 -9.32 11.38
C ILE A 199 -14.50 -10.34 10.91
N GLN A 200 -14.17 -11.14 9.91
CA GLN A 200 -15.04 -12.22 9.44
C GLN A 200 -14.96 -13.41 10.39
N GLU A 201 -16.12 -13.83 10.91
CA GLU A 201 -16.33 -15.10 11.60
C GLU A 201 -17.48 -15.89 10.94
N PRO A 202 -17.64 -17.21 11.19
CA PRO A 202 -18.63 -18.01 10.48
C PRO A 202 -20.09 -17.56 10.68
N ILE A 203 -20.39 -16.82 11.76
CA ILE A 203 -21.75 -16.47 12.17
C ILE A 203 -21.93 -14.95 12.43
N ALA A 204 -20.87 -14.14 12.45
CA ALA A 204 -20.98 -12.69 12.72
C ALA A 204 -19.77 -11.87 12.25
N CYS A 205 -19.94 -10.55 12.25
CA CYS A 205 -18.84 -9.59 12.28
C CYS A 205 -18.66 -9.10 13.74
N ASN A 206 -17.51 -9.34 14.34
CA ASN A 206 -17.23 -8.89 15.71
C ASN A 206 -16.50 -7.56 15.75
N PHE A 207 -16.87 -6.72 16.73
CA PHE A 207 -16.18 -5.48 17.05
C PHE A 207 -15.16 -5.73 18.15
N ILE A 208 -13.87 -5.60 17.83
CA ILE A 208 -12.80 -5.72 18.83
C ILE A 208 -12.20 -4.33 19.05
N ASN A 209 -12.23 -3.87 20.30
CA ASN A 209 -11.49 -2.69 20.72
C ASN A 209 -10.02 -3.04 20.81
N LEU A 210 -9.23 -2.52 19.86
CA LEU A 210 -7.80 -2.67 19.88
C LEU A 210 -7.17 -1.54 20.70
N ARG A 211 -6.32 -1.90 21.65
CA ARG A 211 -5.20 -1.03 22.01
C ARG A 211 -4.08 -1.47 21.08
N ILE A 212 -3.95 -0.77 19.95
CA ILE A 212 -2.73 -0.85 19.16
C ILE A 212 -1.65 -0.19 20.00
#